data_AF-A0AAU0VKN1-F1
#
_entry.id   AF-A0AAU0VKN1-F1
#
_cell.length_a   1.000
_cell.length_b   1.000
_cell.length_c   1.000
_cell.angle_alpha   90.00
_cell.angle_beta   90.00
_cell.angle_gamma   90.00
#
_symmetry.space_group_name_H-M   'P 1'
#
loop_
_entity.id
_entity.type
_entity.pdbx_description
1 polymer ?
#
loop_
_entity_poly.entity_id
_entity_poly.type
_entity_poly.pdbx_seq_one_letter_code
_entity_poly.pdbx_strand_id
1 'polypeptide(L)'
;MDQADARVLPGEVVVRWWFKARRGHALLPLAMVLFAGGLYAVQDTSVLLPALTGAPRVALSLFVPVPLLACLMAVLESRLPAAEVSGVRSVTRLDNLLVVSVAALALLCGVLVAALNGTSTAVTCGRNAVFLTGLMLLGRAWAGQTAVMIPVGWLVTVVVVGFRGNVPHLWTVIALPADNLFAAAASLIVFAAGLAAQIRSSRKTA
;
A
#
# COMPACT_ATOMS: atom_id res chain seq x y z
N MET A 1 -35.87 4.81 31.73
CA MET A 1 -35.68 4.63 30.27
C MET A 1 -34.52 5.52 29.86
N ASP A 2 -33.54 4.91 29.21
CA ASP A 2 -32.12 5.28 29.19
C ASP A 2 -31.78 6.70 28.73
N GLN A 3 -30.93 7.36 29.52
CA GLN A 3 -30.26 8.62 29.21
C GLN A 3 -28.76 8.34 28.96
N ALA A 4 -28.46 7.28 28.21
CA ALA A 4 -27.11 6.73 28.05
C ALA A 4 -26.47 6.96 26.67
N ASP A 5 -27.08 7.74 25.76
CA ASP A 5 -26.79 7.56 24.31
C ASP A 5 -26.36 8.80 23.51
N ALA A 6 -25.74 9.81 24.14
CA ALA A 6 -25.38 11.05 23.40
C ALA A 6 -24.01 11.67 23.74
N ARG A 7 -22.99 10.84 23.96
CA ARG A 7 -21.59 11.29 23.83
C ARG A 7 -20.89 10.56 22.68
N VAL A 8 -21.51 10.58 21.50
CA VAL A 8 -20.71 10.35 20.29
C VAL A 8 -19.81 11.57 20.15
N LEU A 9 -18.52 11.40 20.43
CA LEU A 9 -17.54 12.47 20.31
C LEU A 9 -17.67 13.03 18.88
N PRO A 10 -17.76 14.36 18.68
CA PRO A 10 -17.94 14.97 17.35
C PRO A 10 -16.80 14.64 16.36
N GLY A 11 -15.75 13.94 16.80
CA GLY A 11 -14.74 13.31 15.95
C GLY A 11 -15.19 11.99 15.30
N GLU A 12 -15.86 11.09 16.03
CA GLU A 12 -16.21 9.75 15.52
C GLU A 12 -17.25 9.80 14.40
N VAL A 13 -18.26 10.66 14.56
CA VAL A 13 -19.27 10.90 13.52
C VAL A 13 -18.60 11.36 12.23
N VAL A 14 -17.63 12.27 12.33
CA VAL A 14 -16.93 12.84 11.18
C VAL A 14 -16.01 11.82 10.50
N VAL A 15 -15.28 11.01 11.27
CA VAL A 15 -14.47 9.93 10.71
C VAL A 15 -15.36 8.92 9.97
N ARG A 16 -16.50 8.56 10.57
CA ARG A 16 -17.44 7.61 9.96
C ARG A 16 -18.04 8.15 8.66
N TRP A 17 -18.44 9.42 8.60
CA TRP A 17 -18.96 10.04 7.37
C TRP A 17 -17.89 10.23 6.30
N TRP A 18 -16.71 10.71 6.67
CA TRP A 18 -15.56 10.83 5.76
C TRP A 18 -15.21 9.47 5.13
N PHE A 19 -15.15 8.43 5.95
CA PHE A 19 -14.84 7.07 5.53
C PHE A 19 -15.96 6.45 4.68
N LYS A 20 -17.22 6.75 4.99
CA LYS A 20 -18.39 6.30 4.22
C LYS A 20 -18.45 6.99 2.85
N ALA A 21 -18.25 8.30 2.78
CA ALA A 21 -18.28 9.08 1.55
C ALA A 21 -17.25 8.58 0.52
N ARG A 22 -16.08 8.14 1.00
CA ARG A 22 -14.99 7.60 0.18
C ARG A 22 -15.07 6.09 -0.08
N ARG A 23 -16.20 5.46 0.28
CA ARG A 23 -16.42 4.00 0.17
C ARG A 23 -15.35 3.15 0.88
N GLY A 24 -14.64 3.70 1.85
CA GLY A 24 -13.55 3.02 2.57
C GLY A 24 -14.04 1.76 3.29
N HIS A 25 -15.28 1.77 3.79
CA HIS A 25 -15.92 0.63 4.45
C HIS A 25 -16.18 -0.57 3.55
N ALA A 26 -16.24 -0.39 2.23
CA ALA A 26 -16.39 -1.48 1.28
C ALA A 26 -15.04 -1.84 0.64
N LEU A 27 -14.30 -0.83 0.19
CA LEU A 27 -13.06 -1.03 -0.56
C LEU A 27 -11.90 -1.52 0.30
N LEU A 28 -11.75 -1.07 1.55
CA LEU A 28 -10.61 -1.49 2.37
C LEU A 28 -10.74 -2.91 2.93
N PRO A 29 -11.90 -3.35 3.46
CA PRO A 29 -12.06 -4.74 3.83
C PRO A 29 -11.86 -5.67 2.63
N LEU A 30 -12.41 -5.30 1.46
CA LEU A 30 -12.17 -6.04 0.22
C LEU A 30 -10.67 -6.10 -0.13
N ALA A 31 -9.97 -4.97 -0.08
CA ALA A 31 -8.54 -4.90 -0.34
C ALA A 31 -7.72 -5.77 0.61
N MET A 32 -8.07 -5.77 1.91
CA MET A 32 -7.41 -6.60 2.91
C MET A 32 -7.69 -8.09 2.70
N VAL A 33 -8.92 -8.46 2.36
CA VAL A 33 -9.27 -9.85 2.04
C VAL A 33 -8.53 -10.32 0.80
N LEU A 34 -8.49 -9.51 -0.26
CA LEU A 34 -7.74 -9.83 -1.48
C LEU A 34 -6.24 -9.93 -1.22
N PHE A 35 -5.68 -9.03 -0.40
CA PHE A 35 -4.27 -9.06 -0.03
C PHE A 35 -3.93 -10.31 0.79
N ALA A 36 -4.67 -10.56 1.89
CA ALA A 36 -4.42 -11.69 2.77
C ALA A 36 -4.69 -13.03 2.09
N GLY A 37 -5.82 -13.15 1.38
CA GLY A 37 -6.19 -14.36 0.63
C GLY A 37 -5.24 -14.62 -0.53
N GLY A 38 -4.87 -13.59 -1.29
CA GLY A 38 -3.87 -13.69 -2.35
C GLY A 38 -2.51 -14.11 -1.80
N LEU A 39 -2.06 -13.47 -0.72
CA LEU A 39 -0.79 -13.82 -0.07
C LEU A 39 -0.79 -15.27 0.40
N TYR A 40 -1.82 -15.70 1.11
CA TYR A 40 -1.97 -17.06 1.59
C TYR A 40 -1.95 -18.09 0.45
N ALA A 41 -2.62 -17.77 -0.67
CA ALA A 41 -2.70 -18.65 -1.83
C ALA A 41 -1.39 -18.77 -2.62
N VAL A 42 -0.57 -17.71 -2.68
CA VAL A 42 0.58 -17.66 -3.61
C VAL A 42 1.95 -17.54 -2.94
N GLN A 43 2.04 -17.50 -1.61
CA GLN A 43 3.28 -17.25 -0.85
C GLN A 43 4.48 -18.13 -1.22
N ASP A 44 4.28 -19.39 -1.64
CA ASP A 44 5.35 -20.33 -2.02
C ASP A 44 5.39 -20.63 -3.52
N THR A 45 4.68 -19.84 -4.31
CA THR A 45 4.60 -20.04 -5.75
C THR A 45 5.52 -19.08 -6.48
N SER A 46 6.33 -19.64 -7.39
CA SER A 46 7.16 -18.87 -8.31
C SER A 46 6.89 -19.32 -9.73
N VAL A 47 6.93 -18.36 -10.65
CA VAL A 47 6.67 -18.57 -12.08
C VAL A 47 7.86 -18.06 -12.87
N LEU A 48 8.16 -18.75 -13.97
CA LEU A 48 9.13 -18.29 -14.95
C LEU A 48 8.50 -17.17 -15.77
N LEU A 49 9.04 -15.96 -15.64
CA LEU A 49 8.59 -14.81 -16.43
C LEU A 49 9.65 -14.45 -17.46
N PRO A 50 9.26 -14.12 -18.71
CA PRO A 50 10.21 -13.66 -19.71
C PRO A 50 10.84 -12.34 -19.27
N ALA A 51 12.17 -12.30 -19.27
CA ALA A 51 13.00 -11.13 -18.97
C ALA A 51 14.01 -10.91 -20.09
N LEU A 52 14.59 -9.71 -20.17
CA LEU A 52 15.60 -9.41 -21.19
C LEU A 52 16.87 -10.26 -21.04
N THR A 53 17.15 -10.71 -19.83
CA THR A 53 18.34 -11.49 -19.47
C THR A 53 18.05 -12.99 -19.32
N GLY A 54 16.85 -13.46 -19.66
CA GLY A 54 16.47 -14.87 -19.60
C GLY A 54 15.04 -15.09 -19.06
N ALA A 55 14.85 -16.15 -18.27
CA ALA A 55 13.57 -16.48 -17.64
C ALA A 55 13.77 -16.67 -16.12
N PRO A 56 13.87 -15.59 -15.33
CA PRO A 56 14.01 -15.69 -13.88
C PRO A 56 12.76 -16.31 -13.24
N ARG A 57 12.97 -17.03 -12.13
CA ARG A 57 11.87 -17.44 -11.23
C ARG A 57 11.46 -16.24 -10.38
N VAL A 58 10.23 -15.76 -10.61
CA VAL A 58 9.66 -14.63 -9.90
C VAL A 58 8.54 -15.12 -8.99
N ALA A 59 8.57 -14.73 -7.72
CA ALA A 59 7.52 -15.08 -6.76
C ALA A 59 6.21 -14.36 -7.12
N LEU A 60 5.08 -15.09 -7.18
CA LEU A 60 3.78 -14.49 -7.48
C LEU A 60 3.32 -13.51 -6.39
N SER A 61 3.84 -13.67 -5.17
CA SER A 61 3.61 -12.76 -4.05
C SER A 61 4.06 -11.31 -4.33
N LEU A 62 4.94 -11.08 -5.31
CA LEU A 62 5.31 -9.72 -5.76
C LEU A 62 4.12 -8.92 -6.30
N PHE A 63 3.11 -9.57 -6.88
CA PHE A 63 1.95 -8.91 -7.49
C PHE A 63 0.78 -8.73 -6.51
N VAL A 64 0.80 -9.42 -5.37
CA VAL A 64 -0.28 -9.39 -4.36
C VAL A 64 -0.58 -7.99 -3.81
N PRO A 65 0.39 -7.07 -3.62
CA PRO A 65 0.09 -5.70 -3.20
C PRO A 65 -0.71 -4.87 -4.21
N VAL A 66 -0.80 -5.26 -5.49
CA VAL A 66 -1.38 -4.40 -6.54
C VAL A 66 -2.86 -4.08 -6.31
N PRO A 67 -3.76 -5.06 -6.06
CA PRO A 67 -5.17 -4.76 -5.76
C PRO A 67 -5.34 -3.90 -4.51
N LEU A 68 -4.47 -4.09 -3.52
CA LEU A 68 -4.45 -3.28 -2.31
C LEU A 68 -4.18 -1.81 -2.63
N LEU A 69 -3.13 -1.54 -3.40
CA LEU A 69 -2.77 -0.18 -3.82
C LEU A 69 -3.87 0.47 -4.66
N ALA A 70 -4.49 -0.29 -5.55
CA ALA A 70 -5.60 0.20 -6.38
C ALA A 70 -6.81 0.63 -5.53
N CYS A 71 -7.21 -0.19 -4.56
CA CYS A 71 -8.31 0.15 -3.67
C CYS A 71 -7.95 1.33 -2.76
N LEU A 72 -6.72 1.38 -2.23
CA LEU A 72 -6.25 2.50 -1.42
C LEU A 72 -6.26 3.80 -2.24
N MET A 73 -5.77 3.78 -3.49
CA MET A 73 -5.82 4.93 -4.37
C MET A 73 -7.27 5.36 -4.66
N ALA A 74 -8.16 4.42 -4.94
CA ALA A 74 -9.57 4.72 -5.19
C ALA A 74 -10.24 5.39 -3.99
N VAL A 75 -9.98 4.93 -2.76
CA VAL A 75 -10.47 5.56 -1.53
C VAL A 75 -9.88 6.96 -1.36
N LEU A 76 -8.58 7.10 -1.62
CA LEU A 76 -7.87 8.37 -1.48
C LEU A 76 -8.32 9.42 -2.51
N GLU A 77 -8.73 9.00 -3.71
CA GLU A 77 -9.12 9.88 -4.81
C GLU A 77 -10.63 10.14 -4.89
N SER A 78 -11.44 9.40 -4.13
CA SER A 78 -12.89 9.64 -3.98
C SER A 78 -13.20 10.90 -3.16
N ARG A 79 -12.44 11.99 -3.34
CA ARG A 79 -12.60 13.27 -2.67
C ARG A 79 -13.87 13.98 -3.12
N LEU A 80 -14.45 14.78 -2.23
CA LEU A 80 -15.52 15.72 -2.57
C LEU A 80 -15.00 17.16 -2.37
N PRO A 81 -14.43 17.80 -3.42
CA PRO A 81 -13.75 19.09 -3.28
C PRO A 81 -14.62 20.18 -2.63
N ALA A 82 -15.91 20.25 -2.96
CA ALA A 82 -16.85 21.23 -2.41
C ALA A 82 -17.06 21.09 -0.88
N ALA A 83 -16.93 19.88 -0.33
CA ALA A 83 -17.06 19.61 1.10
C ALA A 83 -15.71 19.66 1.83
N GLU A 84 -14.60 19.46 1.12
CA GLU A 84 -13.24 19.47 1.70
C GLU A 84 -12.68 20.89 1.84
N VAL A 85 -13.07 21.83 0.98
CA VAL A 85 -12.62 23.25 1.03
C VAL A 85 -13.34 24.05 2.13
N SER A 86 -14.59 23.73 2.44
CA SER A 86 -15.37 24.39 3.49
C SER A 86 -15.10 23.83 4.90
N GLY A 87 -14.32 22.75 5.00
CA GLY A 87 -14.02 22.09 6.27
C GLY A 87 -12.88 22.78 7.02
N VAL A 88 -13.14 23.21 8.25
CA VAL A 88 -12.12 23.73 9.21
C VAL A 88 -11.08 22.67 9.62
N ARG A 89 -11.19 21.41 9.15
CA ARG A 89 -10.44 20.25 9.64
C ARG A 89 -9.45 19.71 8.60
N SER A 90 -8.29 19.25 9.07
CA SER A 90 -7.22 18.76 8.19
C SER A 90 -7.53 17.36 7.64
N VAL A 91 -8.21 17.30 6.48
CA VAL A 91 -8.45 16.06 5.71
C VAL A 91 -7.14 15.30 5.45
N THR A 92 -6.03 16.02 5.29
CA THR A 92 -4.68 15.46 5.13
C THR A 92 -4.25 14.56 6.29
N ARG A 93 -4.65 14.86 7.55
CA ARG A 93 -4.30 14.00 8.68
C ARG A 93 -5.04 12.67 8.64
N LEU A 94 -6.32 12.70 8.24
CA LEU A 94 -7.13 11.48 8.08
C LEU A 94 -6.60 10.62 6.92
N ASP A 95 -6.22 11.23 5.80
CA ASP A 95 -5.59 10.54 4.68
C ASP A 95 -4.28 9.85 5.09
N ASN A 96 -3.42 10.54 5.86
CA ASN A 96 -2.16 9.95 6.30
C ASN A 96 -2.38 8.83 7.31
N LEU A 97 -3.30 9.01 8.27
CA LEU A 97 -3.66 7.95 9.21
C LEU A 97 -4.17 6.72 8.46
N LEU A 98 -5.03 6.93 7.47
CA LEU A 98 -5.53 5.85 6.63
C LEU A 98 -4.41 5.08 5.94
N VAL A 99 -3.48 5.78 5.27
CA VAL A 99 -2.33 5.17 4.60
C VAL A 99 -1.48 4.39 5.59
N VAL A 100 -1.14 4.99 6.73
CA VAL A 100 -0.32 4.35 7.77
C VAL A 100 -1.01 3.10 8.31
N SER A 101 -2.31 3.17 8.60
CA SER A 101 -3.08 2.03 9.09
C SER A 101 -3.12 0.89 8.05
N VAL A 102 -3.32 1.20 6.77
CA VAL A 102 -3.34 0.19 5.70
C VAL A 102 -1.97 -0.45 5.51
N ALA A 103 -0.89 0.34 5.51
CA ALA A 103 0.47 -0.16 5.41
C ALA A 103 0.86 -1.04 6.62
N ALA A 104 0.49 -0.61 7.83
CA ALA A 104 0.71 -1.38 9.05
C ALA A 104 -0.08 -2.69 9.05
N LEU A 105 -1.33 -2.67 8.59
CA LEU A 105 -2.17 -3.87 8.50
C LEU A 105 -1.62 -4.85 7.45
N ALA A 106 -1.14 -4.36 6.30
CA ALA A 106 -0.49 -5.21 5.29
C ALA A 106 0.79 -5.87 5.83
N LEU A 107 1.61 -5.14 6.58
CA LEU A 107 2.76 -5.70 7.30
C LEU A 107 2.34 -6.77 8.31
N LEU A 108 1.34 -6.47 9.14
CA LEU A 108 0.84 -7.39 10.15
C LEU A 108 0.29 -8.66 9.50
N CYS A 109 -0.47 -8.55 8.41
CA CYS A 109 -0.93 -9.70 7.63
C CYS A 109 0.25 -10.55 7.13
N GLY A 110 1.31 -9.92 6.59
CA GLY A 110 2.52 -10.64 6.17
C GLY A 110 3.19 -11.40 7.31
N VAL A 111 3.30 -10.78 8.50
CA VAL A 111 3.86 -11.41 9.70
C VAL A 111 2.98 -12.55 10.20
N LEU A 112 1.65 -12.37 10.23
CA LEU A 112 0.71 -13.41 10.67
C LEU A 112 0.74 -14.62 9.74
N VAL A 113 0.71 -14.39 8.42
CA VAL A 113 0.79 -15.48 7.43
C VAL A 113 2.14 -16.20 7.53
N ALA A 114 3.24 -15.47 7.72
CA ALA A 114 4.55 -16.06 7.95
C ALA A 114 4.60 -16.90 9.22
N ALA A 115 4.01 -16.43 10.32
CA ALA A 115 3.96 -17.14 11.59
C ALA A 115 3.12 -18.44 11.50
N LEU A 116 2.05 -18.44 10.70
CA LEU A 116 1.19 -19.61 10.51
C LEU A 116 1.79 -20.67 9.57
N ASN A 117 2.56 -20.26 8.56
CA ASN A 117 3.05 -21.15 7.51
C ASN A 117 4.57 -21.40 7.55
N GLY A 118 5.31 -20.66 8.39
CA GLY A 118 6.77 -20.79 8.51
C GLY A 118 7.57 -20.18 7.36
N THR A 119 6.96 -19.32 6.53
CA THR A 119 7.57 -18.80 5.29
C THR A 119 7.96 -17.33 5.41
N SER A 120 9.19 -16.99 5.03
CA SER A 120 9.68 -15.59 5.03
C SER A 120 9.19 -14.78 3.82
N THR A 121 8.60 -15.44 2.82
CA THR A 121 8.01 -14.83 1.63
C THR A 121 6.82 -13.94 1.99
N ALA A 122 6.03 -14.32 3.01
CA ALA A 122 4.91 -13.54 3.48
C ALA A 122 5.33 -12.20 4.13
N VAL A 123 6.42 -12.20 4.91
CA VAL A 123 7.02 -10.97 5.46
C VAL A 123 7.52 -10.05 4.33
N THR A 124 8.15 -10.64 3.32
CA THR A 124 8.61 -9.91 2.12
C THR A 124 7.45 -9.19 1.43
N CYS A 125 6.30 -9.86 1.26
CA CYS A 125 5.12 -9.26 0.65
C CYS A 125 4.58 -8.06 1.45
N GLY A 126 4.52 -8.16 2.78
CA GLY A 126 4.13 -7.05 3.66
C GLY A 126 5.05 -5.85 3.50
N ARG A 127 6.37 -6.07 3.50
CA ARG A 127 7.37 -5.00 3.27
C ARG A 127 7.22 -4.39 1.87
N ASN A 128 6.98 -5.20 0.86
CA ASN A 128 6.80 -4.73 -0.51
C ASN A 128 5.55 -3.85 -0.64
N ALA A 129 4.46 -4.18 0.07
CA ALA A 129 3.28 -3.33 0.13
C ALA A 129 3.61 -1.93 0.68
N VAL A 130 4.46 -1.83 1.71
CA VAL A 130 4.93 -0.55 2.26
C VAL A 130 5.74 0.25 1.24
N PHE A 131 6.74 -0.38 0.61
CA PHE A 131 7.57 0.26 -0.42
C PHE A 131 6.73 0.78 -1.58
N LEU A 132 5.87 -0.08 -2.14
CA LEU A 132 5.03 0.27 -3.28
C LEU A 132 3.98 1.33 -2.92
N THR A 133 3.46 1.33 -1.68
CA THR A 133 2.60 2.40 -1.19
C THR A 133 3.34 3.73 -1.17
N GLY A 134 4.58 3.77 -0.67
CA GLY A 134 5.41 4.97 -0.69
C GLY A 134 5.64 5.50 -2.10
N LEU A 135 5.98 4.60 -3.02
CA LEU A 135 6.21 4.92 -4.43
C LEU A 135 4.95 5.48 -5.12
N MET A 136 3.79 4.88 -4.84
CA MET A 136 2.49 5.37 -5.29
C MET A 136 2.23 6.80 -4.80
N LEU A 137 2.48 7.07 -3.51
CA LEU A 137 2.23 8.38 -2.92
C LEU A 137 3.18 9.47 -3.43
N LEU A 138 4.45 9.12 -3.65
CA LEU A 138 5.40 10.00 -4.32
C LEU A 138 4.89 10.43 -5.68
N GLY A 139 4.41 9.47 -6.46
CA GLY A 139 3.82 9.73 -7.78
C GLY A 139 2.51 10.49 -7.75
N ARG A 140 1.68 10.24 -6.73
CA ARG A 140 0.35 10.84 -6.59
C ARG A 140 0.42 12.36 -6.51
N ALA A 141 1.48 12.90 -5.92
CA ALA A 141 1.71 14.35 -5.84
C ALA A 141 1.81 15.04 -7.22
N TRP A 142 2.07 14.28 -8.30
CA TRP A 142 2.26 14.80 -9.66
C TRP A 142 1.16 14.33 -10.62
N ALA A 143 0.74 13.08 -10.50
CA ALA A 143 -0.10 12.41 -11.50
C ALA A 143 -1.52 12.06 -10.99
N GLY A 144 -1.84 12.41 -9.74
CA GLY A 144 -3.13 12.11 -9.11
C GLY A 144 -3.45 10.62 -9.12
N GLN A 145 -4.67 10.24 -9.52
CA GLN A 145 -5.12 8.85 -9.60
C GLN A 145 -4.21 7.93 -10.42
N THR A 146 -3.63 8.43 -11.51
CA THR A 146 -2.82 7.60 -12.43
C THR A 146 -1.52 7.10 -11.78
N ALA A 147 -1.13 7.65 -10.64
CA ALA A 147 0.04 7.22 -9.89
C ALA A 147 -0.02 5.78 -9.37
N VAL A 148 -1.20 5.14 -9.36
CA VAL A 148 -1.33 3.68 -9.12
C VAL A 148 -0.52 2.85 -10.13
N MET A 149 -0.28 3.39 -11.34
CA MET A 149 0.51 2.73 -12.37
C MET A 149 2.02 2.76 -12.09
N ILE A 150 2.49 3.61 -11.17
CA ILE A 150 3.93 3.72 -10.88
C ILE A 150 4.44 2.47 -10.15
N PRO A 151 3.77 1.96 -9.09
CA PRO A 151 4.07 0.64 -8.53
C PRO A 151 4.02 -0.50 -9.55
N VAL A 152 3.04 -0.48 -10.46
CA VAL A 152 2.89 -1.48 -11.51
C VAL A 152 4.06 -1.43 -12.49
N GLY A 153 4.45 -0.23 -12.93
CA GLY A 153 5.61 -0.01 -13.78
C GLY A 153 6.90 -0.46 -13.09
N TRP A 154 7.06 -0.19 -11.79
CA TRP A 154 8.19 -0.67 -11.00
C TRP A 154 8.24 -2.20 -10.97
N LEU A 155 7.11 -2.87 -10.71
CA LEU A 155 7.01 -4.33 -10.76
C LEU A 155 7.44 -4.90 -12.11
N VAL A 156 6.90 -4.34 -13.20
CA VAL A 156 7.26 -4.75 -14.56
C VAL A 156 8.76 -4.55 -14.81
N THR A 157 9.33 -3.43 -14.35
CA THR A 157 10.76 -3.12 -14.51
C THR A 157 11.62 -4.14 -13.75
N VAL A 158 11.21 -4.52 -12.54
CA VAL A 158 11.87 -5.55 -11.73
C VAL A 158 11.78 -6.93 -12.38
N VAL A 159 10.63 -7.30 -12.96
CA VAL A 159 10.47 -8.58 -13.66
C VAL A 159 11.36 -8.65 -14.90
N VAL A 160 11.38 -7.57 -15.69
CA VAL A 160 12.02 -7.55 -17.02
C VAL A 160 13.54 -7.38 -16.95
N VAL A 161 14.04 -6.57 -16.00
CA VAL A 161 15.47 -6.18 -15.91
C VAL A 161 16.05 -6.34 -14.50
N GLY A 162 15.23 -6.69 -13.52
CA GLY A 162 15.64 -6.75 -12.11
C GLY A 162 16.52 -7.94 -11.74
N PHE A 163 16.73 -8.91 -12.63
CA PHE A 163 17.42 -10.16 -12.28
C PHE A 163 18.68 -10.41 -13.13
N ARG A 164 19.69 -11.01 -12.49
CA ARG A 164 20.86 -11.65 -13.13
C ARG A 164 20.73 -13.15 -12.89
N GLY A 165 20.24 -13.89 -13.88
CA GLY A 165 19.79 -15.27 -13.66
C GLY A 165 18.63 -15.27 -12.65
N ASN A 166 18.77 -16.01 -11.54
CA ASN A 166 17.78 -16.02 -10.45
C ASN A 166 18.13 -15.06 -9.28
N VAL A 167 19.17 -14.24 -9.42
CA VAL A 167 19.61 -13.34 -8.36
C VAL A 167 19.08 -11.93 -8.63
N PRO A 168 18.25 -11.34 -7.73
CA PRO A 168 17.76 -9.98 -7.90
C PRO A 168 18.88 -8.95 -7.70
N HIS A 169 18.84 -7.86 -8.46
CA HIS A 169 19.68 -6.69 -8.20
C HIS A 169 19.21 -5.94 -6.95
N LEU A 170 20.13 -5.27 -6.26
CA LEU A 170 19.83 -4.51 -5.05
C LEU A 170 18.81 -3.38 -5.27
N TRP A 171 18.86 -2.71 -6.44
CA TRP A 171 17.93 -1.62 -6.75
C TRP A 171 16.47 -2.08 -6.81
N THR A 172 16.20 -3.37 -7.01
CA THR A 172 14.82 -3.87 -7.12
C THR A 172 14.03 -3.63 -5.85
N VAL A 173 14.68 -3.73 -4.67
CA VAL A 173 14.12 -3.66 -3.31
C VAL A 173 13.07 -4.74 -3.02
N ILE A 174 12.04 -4.84 -3.86
CA ILE A 174 10.89 -5.73 -3.68
C ILE A 174 11.22 -7.21 -3.88
N ALA A 175 12.23 -7.53 -4.70
CA ALA A 175 12.63 -8.91 -4.96
C ALA A 175 13.67 -9.43 -3.95
N LEU A 176 14.17 -8.57 -3.06
CA LEU A 176 15.17 -8.96 -2.06
C LEU A 176 14.55 -9.81 -0.93
N PRO A 177 15.31 -10.72 -0.30
CA PRO A 177 14.85 -11.51 0.84
C PRO A 177 14.34 -10.67 2.03
N ALA A 178 13.51 -11.28 2.89
CA ALA A 178 12.87 -10.59 4.03
C ALA A 178 13.88 -10.02 5.04
N ASP A 179 14.97 -10.75 5.29
CA ASP A 179 16.07 -10.46 6.21
C ASP A 179 17.02 -9.37 5.69
N ASN A 180 16.85 -8.93 4.45
CA ASN A 180 17.67 -7.88 3.87
C ASN A 180 17.36 -6.51 4.48
N LEU A 181 18.25 -6.04 5.37
CA LEU A 181 18.14 -4.75 6.05
C LEU A 181 18.09 -3.56 5.09
N PHE A 182 18.81 -3.61 3.98
CA PHE A 182 18.79 -2.55 2.97
C PHE A 182 17.38 -2.42 2.36
N ALA A 183 16.74 -3.54 2.04
CA ALA A 183 15.39 -3.52 1.49
C ALA A 183 14.36 -2.98 2.51
N ALA A 184 14.50 -3.33 3.79
CA ALA A 184 13.67 -2.80 4.87
C ALA A 184 13.84 -1.28 5.03
N ALA A 185 15.09 -0.81 5.08
CA ALA A 185 15.41 0.62 5.18
C ALA A 185 14.90 1.40 3.96
N ALA A 186 15.14 0.90 2.75
CA ALA A 186 14.65 1.52 1.52
C ALA A 186 13.12 1.60 1.48
N SER A 187 12.42 0.54 1.93
CA SER A 187 10.95 0.52 2.04
C SER A 187 10.43 1.60 2.99
N LEU A 188 11.05 1.74 4.15
CA LEU A 188 10.67 2.75 5.12
C LEU A 188 10.97 4.17 4.62
N ILE A 189 12.12 4.39 3.99
CA ILE A 189 12.51 5.69 3.42
C ILE A 189 11.54 6.11 2.32
N VAL A 190 11.23 5.22 1.38
CA VAL A 190 10.30 5.51 0.27
C VAL A 190 8.88 5.76 0.80
N PHE A 191 8.45 5.00 1.82
CA PHE A 191 7.16 5.24 2.48
C PHE A 191 7.10 6.59 3.19
N ALA A 192 8.13 6.94 3.97
CA ALA A 192 8.23 8.22 4.65
C ALA A 192 8.27 9.39 3.65
N ALA A 193 9.02 9.24 2.55
CA ALA A 193 9.08 10.22 1.49
C ALA A 193 7.72 10.40 0.78
N GLY A 194 7.00 9.30 0.53
CA GLY A 194 5.64 9.33 0.00
C GLY A 194 4.65 10.05 0.91
N LEU A 195 4.68 9.77 2.22
CA LEU A 195 3.87 10.47 3.22
C LEU A 195 4.23 11.97 3.27
N ALA A 196 5.50 12.32 3.25
CA ALA A 196 5.95 13.71 3.23
C ALA A 196 5.48 14.45 1.97
N ALA A 197 5.54 13.80 0.80
CA ALA A 197 5.04 14.34 -0.46
C ALA A 197 3.52 14.56 -0.41
N GLN A 198 2.77 13.60 0.14
CA GLN A 198 1.32 13.73 0.34
C GLN A 198 0.99 14.94 1.23
N ILE A 199 1.66 15.09 2.38
CA ILE A 199 1.52 16.25 3.28
C ILE A 199 1.80 17.57 2.56
N ARG A 200 2.85 17.60 1.73
CA ARG A 200 3.25 18.81 1.01
C ARG A 200 2.28 19.17 -0.12
N SER A 201 1.77 18.18 -0.85
CA SER A 201 0.82 18.41 -1.95
C SER A 201 -0.48 19.02 -1.44
N SER A 202 -1.00 18.54 -0.32
CA SER A 202 -2.24 19.05 0.27
C SER A 202 -2.13 20.49 0.77
N ARG A 203 -0.92 21.00 1.06
CA ARG A 203 -0.70 22.40 1.45
C ARG A 203 -0.68 23.36 0.26
N LYS A 204 -0.42 22.88 -0.96
CA LYS A 204 -0.41 23.74 -2.16
C LYS A 204 -1.81 24.02 -2.70
N THR A 205 -2.76 23.15 -2.39
CA THR A 205 -4.15 23.22 -2.85
C THR A 205 -5.11 23.85 -1.85
N ALA A 206 -4.63 24.21 -0.66
CA ALA A 206 -5.37 24.94 0.37
C ALA A 206 -4.99 26.42 0.33
#